data_AF-A0A3D4R279-F1
#
_entry.id   AF-A0A3D4R279-F1
#
_cell.length_a   1.000
_cell.length_b   1.000
_cell.length_c   1.000
_cell.angle_alpha   90.00
_cell.angle_beta   90.00
_cell.angle_gamma   90.00
#
_symmetry.space_group_name_H-M   'P 1'
#
loop_
_entity.id
_entity.type
_entity.pdbx_description
1 polymer ?
#
loop_
_entity_poly.entity_id
_entity_poly.type
_entity_poly.pdbx_seq_one_letter_code
_entity_poly.pdbx_strand_id
1 'polypeptide(L)'
;MGTTVFVTRDFAHMSEVAAGLVVKKTIGILKEKDEAVLGLATGNSPTGLYKHFARAANDGKFDAGRIRSFNLDEYVGLPGDNIQQRVLHKESYAYFMIQELFSRLNKKFIETRVPYGSLIDQKILIKALKENKNDWTFQGTDAGKSIVIKAKPASAYLAWIRKEILDGYTRKIKAAGGIDLQIIGVG
;
A
#
# COMPACT_ATOMS: atom_id res chain seq x y z
N MET A 1 -21.16 2.90 13.14
CA MET A 1 -20.09 3.92 13.12
C MET A 1 -20.58 5.09 12.29
N GLY A 2 -20.44 6.32 12.79
CA GLY A 2 -20.76 7.52 12.00
C GLY A 2 -19.58 7.93 11.12
N THR A 3 -19.87 8.52 9.97
CA THR A 3 -18.85 9.15 9.12
C THR A 3 -18.64 10.59 9.59
N THR A 4 -17.39 10.99 9.81
CA THR A 4 -17.03 12.39 10.10
C THR A 4 -16.40 13.01 8.86
N VAL A 5 -16.89 14.18 8.47
CA VAL A 5 -16.37 14.93 7.31
C VAL A 5 -15.71 16.21 7.83
N PHE A 6 -14.46 16.44 7.41
CA PHE A 6 -13.73 17.67 7.68
C PHE A 6 -13.67 18.49 6.40
N VAL A 7 -14.27 19.68 6.41
CA VAL A 7 -14.23 20.59 5.25
C VAL A 7 -13.07 21.55 5.43
N THR A 8 -12.17 21.58 4.46
CA THR A 8 -10.98 22.43 4.46
C THR A 8 -11.04 23.46 3.33
N ARG A 9 -10.20 24.49 3.43
CA ARG A 9 -10.24 25.64 2.51
C ARG A 9 -9.59 25.33 1.17
N ASP A 10 -8.56 24.50 1.19
CA ASP A 10 -7.71 24.16 0.06
C ASP A 10 -6.92 22.87 0.36
N PHE A 11 -6.10 22.46 -0.60
CA PHE A 11 -5.26 21.27 -0.51
C PHE A 11 -4.23 21.31 0.63
N ALA A 12 -3.67 22.48 0.93
CA ALA A 12 -2.67 22.61 1.98
C ALA A 12 -3.31 22.43 3.36
N HIS A 13 -4.45 23.09 3.58
CA HIS A 13 -5.23 22.93 4.81
C HIS A 13 -5.74 21.49 4.96
N MET A 14 -6.19 20.86 3.87
CA MET A 14 -6.58 19.44 3.85
C MET A 14 -5.42 18.53 4.29
N SER A 15 -4.24 18.77 3.75
CA SER A 15 -3.02 18.00 4.05
C SER A 15 -2.61 18.12 5.51
N GLU A 16 -2.68 19.32 6.08
CA GLU A 16 -2.38 19.58 7.48
C GLU A 16 -3.37 18.89 8.42
N VAL A 17 -4.68 19.02 8.14
CA VAL A 17 -5.73 18.39 8.95
C VAL A 17 -5.61 16.88 8.91
N ALA A 18 -5.47 16.29 7.71
CA ALA A 18 -5.34 14.84 7.56
C ALA A 18 -4.08 14.31 8.26
N ALA A 19 -2.94 15.01 8.14
CA ALA A 19 -1.73 14.65 8.87
C ALA A 19 -1.91 14.74 10.38
N GLY A 20 -2.53 15.80 10.89
CA GLY A 20 -2.82 15.95 12.32
C GLY A 20 -3.65 14.79 12.87
N LEU A 21 -4.66 14.34 12.12
CA LEU A 21 -5.48 13.18 12.49
C LEU A 21 -4.66 11.88 12.50
N VAL A 22 -3.86 11.62 11.47
CA VAL A 22 -3.03 10.42 11.36
C VAL A 22 -1.95 10.39 12.44
N VAL A 23 -1.27 11.51 12.70
CA VAL A 23 -0.27 11.65 13.77
C VAL A 23 -0.91 11.40 15.13
N LYS A 24 -2.06 12.03 15.43
CA LYS A 24 -2.77 11.84 16.70
C LYS A 24 -3.15 10.37 16.91
N LYS A 25 -3.69 9.70 15.89
CA LYS A 25 -4.05 8.28 15.96
C LYS A 25 -2.81 7.39 16.12
N THR A 26 -1.74 7.66 15.39
CA THR A 26 -0.48 6.91 15.48
C THR A 26 0.12 7.00 16.89
N ILE A 27 0.15 8.19 17.49
CA ILE A 27 0.59 8.38 18.88
C ILE A 27 -0.30 7.59 19.85
N GLY A 28 -1.62 7.60 19.65
CA GLY A 28 -2.56 6.81 20.44
C GLY A 28 -2.24 5.31 20.40
N ILE A 29 -2.10 4.77 19.18
CA ILE A 29 -1.73 3.35 18.96
C ILE A 29 -0.41 3.03 19.67
N LEU A 30 0.61 3.87 19.51
CA LEU A 30 1.94 3.63 20.10
C LEU A 30 2.00 3.79 21.64
N LYS A 31 0.95 4.32 22.27
CA LYS A 31 0.79 4.30 23.73
C LYS A 31 0.21 2.99 24.23
N GLU A 32 -0.60 2.33 23.42
CA GLU A 32 -1.29 1.08 23.76
C GLU A 32 -0.54 -0.16 23.27
N LYS A 33 0.24 -0.02 22.20
CA LYS A 33 0.98 -1.09 21.52
C LYS A 33 2.44 -0.69 21.28
N ASP A 34 3.34 -1.67 21.30
CA ASP A 34 4.75 -1.46 20.99
C ASP A 34 4.99 -1.09 19.52
N GLU A 35 4.15 -1.56 18.60
CA GLU A 35 4.24 -1.24 17.18
C GLU A 35 2.90 -0.73 16.63
N ALA A 36 2.96 0.16 15.64
CA ALA A 36 1.80 0.59 14.87
C ALA A 36 1.89 0.07 13.43
N VAL A 37 0.81 -0.53 12.94
CA VAL A 37 0.72 -1.01 11.56
C VAL A 37 -0.18 -0.11 10.74
N LEU A 38 0.42 0.57 9.75
CA LEU A 38 -0.25 1.55 8.90
C LEU A 38 -0.57 0.96 7.52
N GLY A 39 -1.79 1.17 7.06
CA GLY A 39 -2.18 0.99 5.67
C GLY A 39 -2.04 2.29 4.90
N LEU A 40 -1.30 2.31 3.79
CA LEU A 40 -0.94 3.52 3.05
C LEU A 40 -1.48 3.50 1.61
N ALA A 41 -2.08 4.61 1.19
CA ALA A 41 -2.51 4.82 -0.19
C ALA A 41 -1.42 5.50 -1.04
N THR A 42 -1.49 5.35 -2.36
CA THR A 42 -0.69 6.11 -3.31
C THR A 42 -1.53 7.21 -3.98
N GLY A 43 -0.98 7.86 -5.00
CA GLY A 43 -1.63 8.94 -5.74
C GLY A 43 -1.30 10.33 -5.19
N ASN A 44 -1.76 11.37 -5.89
CA ASN A 44 -1.36 12.75 -5.57
C ASN A 44 -1.94 13.26 -4.25
N SER A 45 -3.13 12.81 -3.86
CA SER A 45 -3.84 13.43 -2.75
C SER A 45 -3.26 13.20 -1.35
N PRO A 46 -2.61 12.06 -1.00
CA PRO A 46 -1.94 11.91 0.28
C PRO A 46 -0.53 12.56 0.35
N THR A 47 -0.01 13.16 -0.72
CA THR A 47 1.39 13.66 -0.75
C THR A 47 1.66 14.71 0.34
N GLY A 48 0.77 15.70 0.50
CA GLY A 48 0.89 16.70 1.55
C GLY A 48 0.81 16.07 2.94
N LEU A 49 -0.11 15.13 3.16
CA LEU A 49 -0.21 14.36 4.40
C LEU A 49 1.12 13.69 4.74
N TYR A 50 1.74 12.99 3.80
CA TYR A 50 3.01 12.28 4.01
C TYR A 50 4.15 13.22 4.36
N LYS A 51 4.23 14.39 3.72
CA LYS A 51 5.21 15.42 4.06
C LYS A 51 5.07 15.87 5.53
N HIS A 52 3.85 16.16 5.97
CA HIS A 52 3.60 16.57 7.35
C HIS A 52 3.80 15.43 8.36
N PHE A 53 3.42 14.20 8.00
CA PHE A 53 3.62 13.01 8.83
C PHE A 53 5.11 12.71 9.05
N ALA A 54 5.91 12.73 7.98
CA ALA A 54 7.36 12.54 8.07
C ALA A 54 8.01 13.65 8.92
N ARG A 55 7.58 14.90 8.74
CA ARG A 55 8.05 16.01 9.58
C ARG A 55 7.74 15.76 11.06
N ALA A 56 6.51 15.36 11.40
CA ALA A 56 6.15 15.08 12.79
C ALA A 56 6.99 13.96 13.40
N ALA A 57 7.28 12.90 12.64
CA ALA A 57 8.21 11.85 13.08
C ALA A 57 9.63 12.41 13.32
N ASN A 58 10.15 13.20 12.38
CA ASN A 58 11.49 13.79 12.48
C ASN A 58 11.62 14.80 13.63
N ASP A 59 10.54 15.51 13.94
CA ASP A 59 10.41 16.43 15.08
C ASP A 59 10.21 15.68 16.42
N GLY A 60 10.26 14.34 16.42
CA GLY A 60 10.19 13.50 17.62
C GLY A 60 8.80 13.36 18.22
N LYS A 61 7.72 13.64 17.48
CA LYS A 61 6.34 13.50 17.99
C LYS A 61 5.96 12.04 18.26
N PHE A 62 6.57 11.10 17.54
CA PHE A 62 6.48 9.67 17.74
C PHE A 62 7.70 8.99 17.13
N ASP A 63 7.98 7.76 17.56
CA ASP A 63 9.09 6.97 17.02
C ASP A 63 8.67 6.23 15.74
N ALA A 64 9.11 6.73 14.58
CA ALA A 64 8.88 6.07 13.29
C ALA A 64 9.50 4.66 13.23
N GLY A 65 10.54 4.38 14.01
CA GLY A 65 11.13 3.05 14.12
C GLY A 65 10.27 2.02 14.85
N ARG A 66 9.05 2.40 15.25
CA ARG A 66 8.02 1.50 15.80
C ARG A 66 6.87 1.25 14.82
N ILE A 67 7.05 1.65 13.56
CA ILE A 67 5.99 1.58 12.55
C ILE A 67 6.31 0.51 11.52
N ARG A 68 5.28 -0.23 11.09
CA ARG A 68 5.27 -1.03 9.86
C ARG A 68 4.23 -0.47 8.90
N SER A 69 4.49 -0.54 7.60
CA SER A 69 3.51 -0.11 6.60
C SER A 69 3.19 -1.16 5.55
N PHE A 70 1.94 -1.16 5.10
CA PHE A 70 1.45 -1.94 3.97
C PHE A 70 0.71 -1.01 3.00
N ASN A 71 1.15 -0.96 1.74
CA ASN A 71 0.43 -0.26 0.70
C ASN A 71 -0.71 -1.09 0.12
N LEU A 72 -1.70 -0.40 -0.45
CA LEU A 72 -2.91 -0.98 -1.03
C LEU A 72 -2.65 -1.80 -2.29
N ASP A 73 -1.80 -1.29 -3.18
CA ASP A 73 -1.64 -1.79 -4.54
C ASP A 73 -0.22 -1.55 -5.10
N GLU A 74 0.04 -2.20 -6.24
CA GLU A 74 1.20 -1.99 -7.10
C GLU A 74 0.83 -2.42 -8.53
N TYR A 75 1.45 -1.80 -9.52
CA TYR A 75 1.28 -2.19 -10.91
C TYR A 75 1.90 -3.55 -11.22
N VAL A 76 1.21 -4.30 -12.07
CA VAL A 76 1.76 -5.47 -12.76
C VAL A 76 2.20 -5.03 -14.15
N GLY A 77 3.41 -5.43 -14.57
CA GLY A 77 3.87 -5.20 -15.94
C GLY A 77 4.47 -3.83 -16.24
N LEU A 78 4.98 -3.12 -15.23
CA LEU A 78 5.78 -1.92 -15.49
C LEU A 78 6.98 -2.25 -16.41
N PRO A 79 7.41 -1.32 -17.26
CA PRO A 79 8.59 -1.50 -18.10
C PRO A 79 9.86 -1.77 -17.27
N GLY A 80 10.70 -2.68 -17.76
CA GLY A 80 11.99 -3.02 -17.15
C GLY A 80 12.34 -4.49 -17.37
N ASP A 81 13.60 -4.75 -17.74
CA ASP A 81 14.09 -6.08 -18.11
C ASP A 81 14.08 -7.05 -16.91
N ASN A 82 14.18 -6.51 -15.69
CA ASN A 82 14.18 -7.28 -14.46
C ASN A 82 13.36 -6.59 -13.36
N ILE A 83 13.16 -7.29 -12.25
CA ILE A 83 12.37 -6.77 -11.12
C ILE A 83 12.89 -5.45 -10.57
N GLN A 84 14.22 -5.26 -10.48
CA GLN A 84 14.80 -4.06 -9.90
C GLN A 84 14.43 -2.84 -10.75
N GLN A 85 14.54 -2.94 -12.07
CA GLN A 85 14.12 -1.88 -12.99
C GLN A 85 12.62 -1.59 -12.91
N ARG A 86 11.78 -2.62 -12.75
CA ARG A 86 10.33 -2.44 -12.60
C ARG A 86 9.95 -1.73 -11.31
N VAL A 87 10.60 -2.05 -10.20
CA VAL A 87 10.40 -1.40 -8.89
C VAL A 87 10.89 0.05 -8.90
N LEU A 88 11.98 0.33 -9.62
CA LEU A 88 12.54 1.68 -9.74
C LEU A 88 11.91 2.51 -10.87
N HIS A 89 10.96 1.96 -11.60
CA HIS A 89 10.23 2.70 -12.62
C HIS A 89 9.47 3.86 -11.96
N LYS A 90 9.50 5.05 -12.56
CA LYS A 90 8.91 6.28 -11.98
C LYS A 90 7.41 6.18 -11.65
N GLU A 91 6.68 5.33 -12.39
CA GLU A 91 5.25 5.06 -12.18
C GLU A 91 4.99 3.94 -11.16
N SER A 92 6.03 3.28 -10.63
CA SER A 92 5.86 2.29 -9.56
C SER A 92 5.38 2.96 -8.28
N TYR A 93 4.45 2.31 -7.60
CA TYR A 93 4.00 2.74 -6.29
C TYR A 93 5.07 2.54 -5.21
N ALA A 94 5.98 1.58 -5.37
CA ALA A 94 7.19 1.53 -4.56
C ALA A 94 8.07 2.77 -4.75
N TYR A 95 8.34 3.18 -6.00
CA TYR A 95 9.10 4.39 -6.30
C TYR A 95 8.42 5.64 -5.71
N PHE A 96 7.11 5.78 -5.95
CA PHE A 96 6.28 6.85 -5.38
C PHE A 96 6.42 6.94 -3.85
N MET A 97 6.27 5.82 -3.12
CA MET A 97 6.33 5.84 -1.66
C MET A 97 7.73 6.15 -1.12
N ILE A 98 8.77 5.74 -1.84
CA ILE A 98 10.15 6.14 -1.52
C ILE A 98 10.28 7.65 -1.62
N GLN A 99 9.83 8.25 -2.73
CA GLN A 99 9.88 9.69 -2.95
C GLN A 99 9.04 10.45 -1.92
N GLU A 100 7.80 10.03 -1.70
CA GLU A 100 6.82 10.86 -0.98
C GLU A 100 6.86 10.70 0.53
N LEU A 101 7.31 9.56 1.06
CA LEU A 101 7.32 9.31 2.49
C LEU A 101 8.65 8.72 2.98
N PHE A 102 9.06 7.57 2.47
CA PHE A 102 10.09 6.76 3.14
C PHE A 102 11.47 7.42 3.13
N SER A 103 11.83 8.14 2.05
CA SER A 103 13.08 8.90 1.98
C SER A 103 13.11 10.08 2.96
N ARG A 104 11.95 10.67 3.27
CA ARG A 104 11.82 11.86 4.13
C ARG A 104 11.99 11.57 5.62
N LEU A 105 11.91 10.32 6.05
CA LEU A 105 12.03 9.92 7.45
C LEU A 105 13.50 9.83 7.88
N ASN A 106 13.88 10.47 8.99
CA ASN A 106 15.22 10.35 9.57
C ASN A 106 15.43 8.95 10.15
N LYS A 107 14.48 8.52 11.01
CA LYS A 107 14.42 7.14 11.51
C LYS A 107 13.42 6.35 10.67
N LYS A 108 13.89 5.29 10.02
CA LYS A 108 13.07 4.48 9.11
C LYS A 108 12.08 3.62 9.89
N PHE A 109 10.97 3.29 9.23
CA PHE A 109 10.04 2.26 9.70
C PHE A 109 10.77 0.93 9.89
N ILE A 110 10.24 0.09 10.78
CA ILE A 110 10.74 -1.28 10.95
C ILE A 110 10.66 -2.02 9.62
N GLU A 111 9.55 -1.82 8.92
CA GLU A 111 9.30 -2.44 7.64
C GLU A 111 8.35 -1.61 6.78
N THR A 112 8.68 -1.48 5.50
CA THR A 112 7.78 -0.93 4.49
C THR A 112 7.44 -2.02 3.48
N ARG A 113 6.15 -2.19 3.17
CA ARG A 113 5.69 -3.18 2.20
C ARG A 113 4.80 -2.54 1.17
N VAL A 114 5.12 -2.83 -0.08
CA VAL A 114 4.30 -2.58 -1.26
C VAL A 114 4.02 -3.94 -1.90
N PRO A 115 2.80 -4.20 -2.41
CA PRO A 115 2.49 -5.48 -3.05
C PRO A 115 3.48 -5.82 -4.17
N TYR A 116 3.80 -7.10 -4.33
CA TYR A 116 4.84 -7.54 -5.25
C TYR A 116 4.38 -7.64 -6.71
N GLY A 117 3.69 -6.61 -7.23
CA GLY A 117 3.24 -6.57 -8.62
C GLY A 117 4.38 -6.70 -9.64
N SER A 118 5.56 -6.18 -9.29
CA SER A 118 6.78 -6.23 -10.11
C SER A 118 7.39 -7.63 -10.28
N LEU A 119 7.03 -8.60 -9.42
CA LEU A 119 7.39 -10.01 -9.58
C LEU A 119 6.55 -10.70 -10.67
N ILE A 120 5.38 -10.15 -11.00
CA ILE A 120 4.48 -10.76 -11.96
C ILE A 120 4.90 -10.32 -13.37
N ASP A 121 5.35 -11.28 -14.16
CA ASP A 121 5.52 -11.08 -15.60
C ASP A 121 4.15 -10.95 -16.28
N GLN A 122 3.93 -9.82 -16.95
CA GLN A 122 2.66 -9.48 -17.58
C GLN A 122 2.34 -10.39 -18.76
N LYS A 123 3.33 -10.78 -19.57
CA LYS A 123 3.11 -11.65 -20.73
C LYS A 123 2.70 -13.04 -20.27
N ILE A 124 3.37 -13.57 -19.25
CA ILE A 124 3.01 -14.87 -18.66
C ILE A 124 1.64 -14.79 -18.00
N LEU A 125 1.32 -13.71 -17.27
CA LEU A 125 -0.01 -13.52 -16.67
C LEU A 125 -1.10 -13.53 -17.73
N ILE A 126 -0.97 -12.72 -18.79
CA ILE A 126 -1.97 -12.64 -19.86
C ILE A 126 -2.16 -14.01 -20.53
N LYS A 127 -1.07 -14.74 -20.79
CA LYS A 127 -1.14 -16.09 -21.36
C LYS A 127 -1.89 -17.04 -20.41
N ALA A 128 -1.51 -17.07 -19.13
CA ALA A 128 -2.13 -17.93 -18.13
C ALA A 128 -3.63 -17.64 -17.97
N LEU A 129 -4.04 -16.37 -17.96
CA LEU A 129 -5.44 -15.97 -17.89
C LEU A 129 -6.24 -16.42 -19.12
N LYS A 130 -5.66 -16.30 -20.32
CA LYS A 130 -6.30 -16.72 -21.58
C LYS A 130 -6.48 -18.24 -21.67
N GLU A 131 -5.46 -18.99 -21.28
CA GLU A 131 -5.45 -20.47 -21.34
C GLU A 131 -6.29 -21.11 -20.22
N ASN A 132 -6.47 -20.44 -19.08
CA ASN A 132 -7.12 -20.99 -17.90
C ASN A 132 -8.33 -20.17 -17.47
N LYS A 133 -9.30 -19.96 -18.37
CA LYS A 133 -10.51 -19.14 -18.10
C LYS A 133 -11.35 -19.60 -16.91
N ASN A 134 -11.25 -20.87 -16.54
CA ASN A 134 -11.95 -21.45 -15.39
C ASN A 134 -11.23 -21.20 -14.06
N ASP A 135 -10.02 -20.65 -14.05
CA ASP A 135 -9.22 -20.43 -12.84
C ASP A 135 -9.46 -19.08 -12.18
N TRP A 136 -10.21 -18.19 -12.83
CA TRP A 136 -10.44 -16.84 -12.35
C TRP A 136 -11.77 -16.30 -12.83
N THR A 137 -12.23 -15.22 -12.21
CA THR A 137 -13.45 -14.49 -12.60
C THR A 137 -13.23 -13.00 -12.49
N PHE A 138 -13.97 -12.20 -13.26
CA PHE A 138 -14.09 -10.78 -12.97
C PHE A 138 -15.01 -10.53 -11.78
N GLN A 139 -14.65 -9.60 -10.90
CA GLN A 139 -15.50 -9.11 -9.82
C GLN A 139 -15.53 -7.58 -9.84
N GLY A 140 -16.71 -6.98 -9.67
CA GLY A 140 -16.92 -5.53 -9.75
C GLY A 140 -17.54 -5.09 -11.08
N THR A 141 -17.79 -3.79 -11.21
CA THR A 141 -18.41 -3.16 -12.39
C THR A 141 -17.47 -2.13 -13.02
N ASP A 142 -17.56 -1.97 -14.34
CA ASP A 142 -16.83 -0.95 -15.12
C ASP A 142 -15.32 -0.87 -14.82
N ALA A 143 -14.83 0.32 -14.47
CA ALA A 143 -13.44 0.59 -14.13
C ALA A 143 -12.99 -0.10 -12.82
N GLY A 144 -13.92 -0.58 -11.99
CA GLY A 144 -13.64 -1.29 -10.74
C GLY A 144 -13.56 -2.82 -10.88
N LYS A 145 -13.56 -3.35 -12.11
CA LYS A 145 -13.41 -4.80 -12.34
C LYS A 145 -12.01 -5.27 -11.91
N SER A 146 -11.98 -6.31 -11.09
CA SER A 146 -10.77 -7.00 -10.64
C SER A 146 -10.77 -8.44 -11.13
N ILE A 147 -9.58 -9.00 -11.31
CA ILE A 147 -9.40 -10.44 -11.59
C ILE A 147 -9.28 -11.16 -10.25
N VAL A 148 -10.22 -12.04 -9.97
CA VAL A 148 -10.22 -12.89 -8.78
C VAL A 148 -9.77 -14.29 -9.19
N ILE A 149 -8.54 -14.65 -8.80
CA ILE A 149 -8.01 -16.01 -9.00
C ILE A 149 -8.68 -16.94 -7.98
N LYS A 150 -9.16 -18.12 -8.40
CA LYS A 150 -9.78 -19.14 -7.53
C LYS A 150 -8.81 -19.66 -6.46
N ALA A 151 -9.35 -20.30 -5.43
CA ALA A 151 -8.55 -20.84 -4.32
C ALA A 151 -7.56 -21.93 -4.74
N LYS A 152 -7.95 -22.73 -5.74
CA LYS A 152 -7.16 -23.82 -6.28
C LYS A 152 -7.24 -23.76 -7.81
N PRO A 153 -6.54 -22.82 -8.46
CA PRO A 153 -6.51 -22.76 -9.91
C PRO A 153 -5.67 -23.93 -10.45
N ALA A 154 -6.02 -24.45 -11.62
CA ALA A 154 -5.27 -25.50 -12.30
C ALA A 154 -3.91 -24.99 -12.83
N SER A 155 -3.86 -23.73 -13.26
CA SER A 155 -2.65 -23.05 -13.71
C SER A 155 -1.65 -22.91 -12.57
N ALA A 156 -0.46 -23.51 -12.74
CA ALA A 156 0.64 -23.37 -11.79
C ALA A 156 1.05 -21.90 -11.58
N TYR A 157 0.99 -21.07 -12.62
CA TYR A 157 1.37 -19.66 -12.52
C TYR A 157 0.32 -18.84 -11.75
N LEU A 158 -0.98 -19.03 -12.03
CA LEU A 158 -2.04 -18.37 -11.24
C LEU A 158 -2.05 -18.86 -9.79
N ALA A 159 -1.77 -20.15 -9.57
CA ALA A 159 -1.61 -20.71 -8.22
C ALA A 159 -0.47 -20.03 -7.46
N TRP A 160 0.67 -19.83 -8.13
CA TRP A 160 1.82 -19.12 -7.57
C TRP A 160 1.48 -17.66 -7.24
N ILE A 161 0.86 -16.91 -8.16
CA ILE A 161 0.44 -15.51 -7.91
C ILE A 161 -0.46 -15.45 -6.68
N ARG A 162 -1.49 -16.30 -6.63
CA ARG A 162 -2.41 -16.32 -5.49
C ARG A 162 -1.67 -16.62 -4.18
N LYS A 163 -0.87 -17.68 -4.15
CA LYS A 163 -0.25 -18.17 -2.92
C LYS A 163 0.85 -17.24 -2.40
N GLU A 164 1.74 -16.80 -3.27
CA GLU A 164 2.97 -16.10 -2.90
C GLU A 164 2.81 -14.58 -2.91
N ILE A 165 1.96 -14.04 -3.80
CA ILE A 165 1.74 -12.60 -3.90
C ILE A 165 0.53 -12.19 -3.07
N LEU A 166 -0.67 -12.68 -3.40
CA LEU A 166 -1.92 -12.22 -2.77
C LEU A 166 -2.04 -12.73 -1.31
N ASP A 167 -2.15 -14.05 -1.14
CA ASP A 167 -2.28 -14.69 0.16
C ASP A 167 -1.00 -14.47 1.00
N GLY A 168 0.16 -14.37 0.35
CA GLY A 168 1.43 -14.04 0.98
C GLY A 168 1.42 -12.66 1.63
N TYR A 169 0.87 -11.65 0.93
CA TYR A 169 0.71 -10.31 1.49
C TYR A 169 -0.29 -10.30 2.65
N THR A 170 -1.42 -11.01 2.52
CA THR A 170 -2.39 -11.16 3.62
C THR A 170 -1.77 -11.84 4.85
N ARG A 171 -0.96 -12.90 4.67
CA ARG A 171 -0.26 -13.56 5.78
C ARG A 171 0.68 -12.59 6.51
N LYS A 172 1.38 -11.72 5.78
CA LYS A 172 2.27 -10.70 6.36
C LYS A 172 1.49 -9.66 7.18
N ILE A 173 0.34 -9.20 6.69
CA ILE A 173 -0.53 -8.29 7.45
C ILE A 173 -1.01 -8.96 8.75
N LYS A 174 -1.47 -10.22 8.66
CA LYS A 174 -1.91 -11.00 9.84
C LYS A 174 -0.77 -11.21 10.85
N ALA A 175 0.42 -11.52 10.37
CA ALA A 175 1.60 -11.70 11.22
C ALA A 175 2.01 -10.40 11.94
N ALA A 176 1.71 -9.23 11.36
CA ALA A 176 1.89 -7.93 12.01
C ALA A 176 0.76 -7.56 12.98
N GLY A 177 -0.28 -8.39 13.13
CA GLY A 177 -1.43 -8.12 14.01
C GLY A 177 -2.58 -7.37 13.35
N GLY A 178 -2.58 -7.24 12.01
CA GLY A 178 -3.59 -6.48 11.26
C GLY A 178 -3.21 -5.01 11.05
N ILE A 179 -4.03 -4.26 10.30
CA ILE A 179 -3.84 -2.82 10.08
C ILE A 179 -4.53 -2.05 11.21
N ASP A 180 -3.77 -1.24 11.97
CA ASP A 180 -4.31 -0.41 13.05
C ASP A 180 -4.95 0.88 12.52
N LEU A 181 -4.37 1.45 11.46
CA LEU A 181 -4.85 2.67 10.82
C LEU A 181 -4.68 2.57 9.30
N GLN A 182 -5.80 2.60 8.58
CA GLN A 182 -5.82 2.61 7.12
C GLN A 182 -6.04 4.03 6.57
N ILE A 183 -5.11 4.49 5.74
CA ILE A 183 -5.26 5.66 4.89
C ILE A 183 -5.68 5.15 3.51
N ILE A 184 -6.88 5.52 3.07
CA ILE A 184 -7.42 5.13 1.75
C ILE A 184 -7.30 6.24 0.70
N GLY A 185 -7.03 7.46 1.15
CA GLY A 185 -6.97 8.67 0.33
C GLY A 185 -7.25 9.89 1.19
N VAL A 186 -6.98 11.07 0.62
CA VAL A 186 -7.41 12.37 1.14
C VAL A 186 -8.10 13.09 -0.01
N GLY A 187 -9.19 13.82 0.24
CA GLY A 187 -9.96 14.47 -0.81
C GLY A 187 -11.04 15.39 -0.26
#